data_AF-A0A1V2IPE0-F1
#
_entry.id   AF-A0A1V2IPE0-F1
#
_cell.length_a   1.000
_cell.length_b   1.000
_cell.length_c   1.000
_cell.angle_alpha   90.00
_cell.angle_beta   90.00
_cell.angle_gamma   90.00
#
_symmetry.space_group_name_H-M   'P 1'
#
loop_
_entity.id
_entity.type
_entity.pdbx_description
1 polymer ?
#
loop_
_entity_poly.entity_id
_entity_poly.type
_entity_poly.pdbx_seq_one_letter_code
_entity_poly.pdbx_strand_id
1 'polypeptide(L)'
;MPVPTDVRLNVRILLDTGGYLVAHYRSDVSAYLLPGGDVEPAEGIASAAARYVHTLTGSPAVPTEFVGCVEHHGPDAEHTVTALFAADLPDGAAAPVTHAGAALVPLALEDFNERSLTPAAVSVAVVRWLEDHWPVWQGLPVHEPDAWWNHLSQSVHVLRAQLHARRHELDDAAFRDAAVAICALVAAADGTIDARERDAMAHIVTTDRTLSAFPPNELVHLFDAHVDALRADAAGGRAAALREIAKVRGNRARARSVVQFGAVIGRSDGTFDPAERAVVQEAMDILGLDPSSLAVQRVRSTHG
;
A
#
# COMPACT_ATOMS: atom_id res chain seq x y z
N MET A 1 17.24 -25.69 22.22
CA MET A 1 17.06 -26.51 21.01
C MET A 1 17.57 -25.70 19.83
N PRO A 2 18.32 -26.28 18.88
CA PRO A 2 18.60 -25.58 17.63
C PRO A 2 17.26 -25.36 16.92
N VAL A 3 16.95 -24.11 16.58
CA VAL A 3 15.77 -23.77 15.79
C VAL A 3 16.07 -24.22 14.35
N PRO A 4 15.21 -25.05 13.72
CA PRO A 4 15.42 -25.45 12.33
C PRO A 4 15.34 -24.22 11.43
N THR A 5 16.42 -23.93 10.70
CA THR A 5 16.65 -22.68 9.95
C THR A 5 16.34 -22.79 8.45
N ASP A 6 15.44 -23.69 8.04
CA ASP A 6 15.05 -23.81 6.62
C ASP A 6 13.79 -22.97 6.36
N VAL A 7 14.01 -21.81 5.72
CA VAL A 7 12.93 -20.96 5.21
C VAL A 7 12.61 -21.38 3.78
N ARG A 8 11.37 -21.81 3.52
CA ARG A 8 10.90 -22.12 2.17
C ARG A 8 10.46 -20.84 1.43
N LEU A 9 10.88 -20.68 0.18
CA LEU A 9 10.44 -19.58 -0.68
C LEU A 9 9.41 -20.07 -1.70
N ASN A 10 8.29 -19.38 -1.79
CA ASN A 10 7.19 -19.70 -2.70
C ASN A 10 6.78 -18.45 -3.51
N VAL A 11 6.26 -18.65 -4.71
CA VAL A 11 5.67 -17.61 -5.55
C VAL A 11 4.23 -17.96 -5.86
N ARG A 12 3.34 -16.98 -5.74
CA ARG A 12 1.93 -17.09 -6.16
C ARG A 12 1.56 -15.99 -7.13
N ILE A 13 0.72 -16.35 -8.09
CA ILE A 13 0.32 -15.50 -9.20
C ILE A 13 -1.17 -15.14 -9.05
N LEU A 14 -1.44 -13.85 -8.99
CA LEU A 14 -2.76 -13.26 -9.20
C LEU A 14 -2.89 -13.02 -10.71
N LEU A 15 -3.45 -13.98 -11.43
CA LEU A 15 -3.68 -13.83 -12.87
C LEU A 15 -5.11 -13.32 -13.10
N ASP A 16 -5.25 -12.06 -13.49
CA ASP A 16 -6.54 -11.50 -13.92
C ASP A 16 -6.85 -11.94 -15.36
N THR A 17 -8.07 -12.42 -15.57
CA THR A 17 -8.58 -12.93 -16.84
C THR A 17 -9.76 -12.13 -17.38
N GLY A 18 -9.87 -10.86 -16.96
CA GLY A 18 -10.92 -9.94 -17.35
C GLY A 18 -12.05 -9.85 -16.32
N GLY A 19 -11.68 -9.61 -15.05
CA GLY A 19 -12.63 -9.47 -13.92
C GLY A 19 -12.67 -10.68 -12.99
N TYR A 20 -11.88 -11.72 -13.27
CA TYR A 20 -11.77 -12.93 -12.47
C TYR A 20 -10.31 -13.32 -12.31
N LEU A 21 -9.92 -13.67 -11.09
CA LEU A 21 -8.69 -14.43 -10.86
C LEU A 21 -8.92 -15.91 -11.16
N VAL A 22 -7.86 -16.61 -11.52
CA VAL A 22 -7.83 -18.07 -11.51
C VAL A 22 -7.18 -18.59 -10.23
N ALA A 23 -7.81 -19.58 -9.58
CA ALA A 23 -7.30 -20.18 -8.36
C ALA A 23 -7.65 -21.66 -8.26
N HIS A 24 -6.96 -22.40 -7.40
CA HIS A 24 -7.38 -23.74 -6.99
C HIS A 24 -8.36 -23.63 -5.83
N TYR A 25 -9.47 -24.38 -5.88
CA TYR A 25 -10.34 -24.53 -4.71
C TYR A 25 -9.88 -25.70 -3.84
N ARG A 26 -9.61 -25.42 -2.56
CA ARG A 26 -9.21 -26.39 -1.54
C ARG A 26 -10.40 -26.72 -0.64
N SER A 27 -11.04 -27.86 -0.89
CA SER A 27 -12.24 -28.28 -0.15
C SER A 27 -11.97 -28.62 1.32
N ASP A 28 -10.75 -29.00 1.66
CA ASP A 28 -10.32 -29.37 3.01
C ASP A 28 -10.26 -28.19 3.98
N VAL A 29 -9.94 -26.99 3.46
CA VAL A 29 -9.90 -25.73 4.23
C VAL A 29 -10.97 -24.74 3.78
N SER A 30 -11.84 -25.13 2.83
CA SER A 30 -12.88 -24.28 2.22
C SER A 30 -12.34 -22.91 1.79
N ALA A 31 -11.17 -22.90 1.15
CA ALA A 31 -10.44 -21.69 0.76
C ALA A 31 -9.84 -21.83 -0.64
N TYR A 32 -9.40 -20.72 -1.20
CA TYR A 32 -8.76 -20.69 -2.52
C TYR A 32 -7.25 -20.56 -2.38
N LEU A 33 -6.52 -21.23 -3.27
CA LEU A 33 -5.06 -21.17 -3.36
C LEU A 33 -4.68 -20.63 -4.73
N LEU A 34 -3.96 -19.52 -4.77
CA LEU A 34 -3.45 -18.96 -6.02
C LEU A 34 -2.50 -19.94 -6.72
N PRO A 35 -2.48 -19.99 -8.06
CA PRO A 35 -1.50 -20.77 -8.79
C PRO A 35 -0.08 -20.25 -8.54
N GLY A 36 0.91 -21.09 -8.81
CA GLY A 36 2.31 -20.83 -8.47
C GLY A 36 2.95 -22.05 -7.80
N GLY A 37 4.01 -21.83 -7.04
CA GLY A 37 4.77 -22.92 -6.42
C GLY A 37 6.12 -22.47 -5.91
N ASP A 38 6.99 -23.44 -5.64
CA ASP A 38 8.29 -23.17 -5.03
C ASP A 38 9.25 -22.45 -5.99
N VAL A 39 10.15 -21.69 -5.38
CA VAL A 39 11.32 -21.12 -6.05
C VAL A 39 12.40 -22.21 -6.05
N GLU A 40 12.93 -22.53 -7.22
CA GLU A 40 13.93 -23.59 -7.36
C GLU A 40 15.29 -23.18 -6.77
N PRO A 41 16.16 -24.13 -6.36
CA PRO A 41 17.50 -23.81 -5.92
C PRO A 41 18.26 -22.99 -6.97
N ALA A 42 18.85 -21.86 -6.54
CA ALA A 42 19.54 -20.88 -7.38
C ALA A 42 18.65 -20.09 -8.37
N GLU A 43 17.32 -20.24 -8.32
CA GLU A 43 16.38 -19.40 -9.07
C GLU A 43 16.05 -18.11 -8.30
N GLY A 44 15.96 -16.99 -9.02
CA GLY A 44 15.48 -15.74 -8.46
C GLY A 44 13.95 -15.69 -8.39
N ILE A 45 13.39 -15.03 -7.37
CA ILE A 45 11.93 -14.90 -7.17
C ILE A 45 11.21 -14.33 -8.41
N ALA A 46 11.78 -13.30 -9.05
CA ALA A 46 11.20 -12.72 -10.27
C ALA A 46 11.25 -13.69 -11.45
N SER A 47 12.30 -14.51 -11.57
CA SER A 47 12.40 -15.56 -12.59
C SER A 47 11.37 -16.67 -12.35
N ALA A 48 11.17 -17.06 -11.09
CA ALA A 48 10.12 -18.02 -10.72
C ALA A 48 8.73 -17.46 -11.05
N ALA A 49 8.46 -16.19 -10.77
CA ALA A 49 7.21 -15.54 -11.14
C ALA A 49 6.98 -15.54 -12.66
N ALA A 50 7.99 -15.15 -13.44
CA ALA A 50 7.91 -15.19 -14.90
C ALA A 50 7.71 -16.62 -15.43
N ARG A 51 8.35 -17.63 -14.83
CA ARG A 51 8.17 -19.04 -15.17
C ARG A 51 6.74 -19.51 -14.91
N TYR A 52 6.16 -19.17 -13.74
CA TYR A 52 4.77 -19.55 -13.43
C TYR A 52 3.76 -18.82 -14.31
N VAL A 53 3.97 -17.53 -14.59
CA VAL A 53 3.12 -16.78 -15.52
C VAL A 53 3.22 -17.35 -16.93
N HIS A 54 4.42 -17.70 -17.40
CA HIS A 54 4.59 -18.37 -18.69
C HIS A 54 3.88 -19.73 -18.72
N THR A 55 3.95 -20.50 -17.64
CA THR A 55 3.27 -21.80 -17.52
C THR A 55 1.74 -21.64 -17.60
N LEU A 56 1.20 -20.59 -16.97
CA LEU A 56 -0.23 -20.31 -16.95
C LEU A 56 -0.75 -19.74 -18.28
N THR A 57 0.00 -18.84 -18.89
CA THR A 57 -0.46 -18.05 -20.05
C THR A 57 0.04 -18.60 -21.39
N GLY A 58 1.04 -19.48 -21.37
CA GLY A 58 1.77 -19.91 -22.56
C GLY A 58 2.68 -18.84 -23.16
N SER A 59 2.77 -17.65 -22.56
CA SER A 59 3.51 -16.50 -23.11
C SER A 59 4.57 -15.99 -22.13
N PRO A 60 5.84 -15.87 -22.55
CA PRO A 60 6.91 -15.33 -21.69
C PRO A 60 6.91 -13.79 -21.64
N ALA A 61 6.07 -13.13 -22.45
CA ALA A 61 6.04 -11.67 -22.57
C ALA A 61 5.02 -10.99 -21.64
N VAL A 62 4.30 -11.77 -20.82
CA VAL A 62 3.32 -11.21 -19.89
C VAL A 62 4.06 -10.54 -18.73
N PRO A 63 3.88 -9.21 -18.52
CA PRO A 63 4.54 -8.50 -17.46
C PRO A 63 4.03 -8.96 -16.10
N THR A 64 4.89 -8.88 -15.09
CA THR A 64 4.54 -9.18 -13.71
C THR A 64 4.73 -7.96 -12.82
N GLU A 65 3.78 -7.76 -11.91
CA GLU A 65 3.82 -6.71 -10.90
C GLU A 65 3.97 -7.34 -9.53
N PHE A 66 4.82 -6.76 -8.68
CA PHE A 66 5.04 -7.28 -7.34
C PHE A 66 3.92 -6.83 -6.41
N VAL A 67 3.18 -7.80 -5.86
CA VAL A 67 2.01 -7.58 -4.99
C VAL A 67 2.40 -7.55 -3.52
N GLY A 68 3.50 -8.21 -3.15
CA GLY A 68 3.94 -8.26 -1.77
C GLY A 68 4.54 -9.59 -1.37
N CYS A 69 4.78 -9.74 -0.09
CA CYS A 69 5.40 -10.92 0.47
C CYS A 69 4.84 -11.19 1.87
N VAL A 70 4.50 -12.45 2.12
CA VAL A 70 3.90 -12.86 3.39
C VAL A 70 4.68 -14.00 4.00
N GLU A 71 4.98 -13.87 5.27
CA GLU A 71 5.55 -14.93 6.08
C GLU A 71 4.42 -15.70 6.76
N HIS A 72 4.45 -17.01 6.65
CA HIS A 72 3.49 -17.89 7.29
C HIS A 72 4.14 -19.23 7.59
N HIS A 73 3.44 -20.05 8.37
CA HIS A 73 3.80 -21.46 8.50
C HIS A 73 3.10 -22.25 7.39
N GLY A 74 3.81 -23.19 6.79
CA GLY A 74 3.26 -24.15 5.86
C GLY A 74 2.42 -25.23 6.58
N PRO A 75 1.86 -26.18 5.82
CA PRO A 75 1.05 -27.26 6.38
C PRO A 75 1.79 -28.09 7.44
N ASP A 76 3.11 -28.24 7.31
CA ASP A 76 3.97 -29.03 8.19
C ASP A 76 4.68 -28.14 9.24
N ALA A 77 4.11 -26.95 9.50
CA ALA A 77 4.66 -25.92 10.37
C ALA A 77 6.04 -25.38 9.94
N GLU A 78 6.42 -25.55 8.68
CA GLU A 78 7.66 -25.01 8.13
C GLU A 78 7.53 -23.49 7.88
N HIS A 79 8.57 -22.72 8.22
CA HIS A 79 8.57 -21.29 7.96
C HIS A 79 8.64 -21.06 6.45
N THR A 80 7.60 -20.44 5.90
CA THR A 80 7.46 -20.17 4.47
C THR A 80 7.30 -18.68 4.24
N VAL A 81 8.01 -18.18 3.23
CA VAL A 81 7.88 -16.84 2.71
C VAL A 81 7.28 -16.94 1.31
N THR A 82 6.08 -16.42 1.14
CA THR A 82 5.34 -16.44 -0.13
C THR A 82 5.37 -15.05 -0.75
N ALA A 83 6.05 -14.91 -1.90
CA ALA A 83 6.02 -13.72 -2.73
C ALA A 83 4.82 -13.77 -3.69
N LEU A 84 4.11 -12.65 -3.81
CA LEU A 84 2.91 -12.50 -4.62
C LEU A 84 3.21 -11.64 -5.84
N PHE A 85 2.73 -12.05 -7.01
CA PHE A 85 2.84 -11.28 -8.25
C PHE A 85 1.50 -11.22 -8.98
N ALA A 86 1.16 -10.06 -9.53
CA ALA A 86 0.01 -9.88 -10.40
C ALA A 86 0.44 -9.92 -11.87
N ALA A 87 -0.44 -10.43 -12.72
CA ALA A 87 -0.29 -10.43 -14.16
C ALA A 87 -1.67 -10.39 -14.81
N ASP A 88 -1.76 -9.73 -15.96
CA ASP A 88 -2.98 -9.70 -16.76
C ASP A 88 -2.86 -10.69 -17.91
N LEU A 89 -3.91 -11.49 -18.09
CA LEU A 89 -4.01 -12.35 -19.26
C LEU A 89 -4.18 -11.47 -20.51
N PRO A 90 -3.35 -11.66 -21.57
CA PRO A 90 -3.48 -10.86 -22.78
C PRO A 90 -4.86 -10.98 -23.43
N ASP A 91 -5.34 -9.89 -24.02
CA ASP A 91 -6.61 -9.87 -24.75
C ASP A 91 -6.69 -11.00 -25.78
N GLY A 92 -7.78 -11.76 -25.74
CA GLY A 92 -8.03 -12.88 -26.65
C GLY A 92 -7.27 -14.18 -26.32
N ALA A 93 -6.43 -14.20 -25.29
CA ALA A 93 -5.86 -15.44 -24.77
C ALA A 93 -6.90 -16.24 -23.98
N ALA A 94 -6.81 -17.56 -24.04
CA ALA A 94 -7.69 -18.43 -23.27
C ALA A 94 -7.24 -18.49 -21.81
N ALA A 95 -8.18 -18.32 -20.88
CA ALA A 95 -7.89 -18.46 -19.46
C ALA A 95 -7.39 -19.89 -19.14
N PRO A 96 -6.34 -20.04 -18.32
CA PRO A 96 -5.86 -21.36 -17.95
C PRO A 96 -6.88 -22.08 -17.09
N VAL A 97 -7.14 -23.34 -17.45
CA VAL A 97 -8.09 -24.22 -16.74
C VAL A 97 -7.39 -25.21 -15.81
N THR A 98 -6.06 -25.32 -15.88
CA THR A 98 -5.26 -26.23 -15.06
C THR A 98 -3.89 -25.66 -14.73
N HIS A 99 -3.39 -25.98 -13.53
CA HIS A 99 -2.01 -25.70 -13.11
C HIS A 99 -1.51 -26.85 -12.23
N ALA A 100 -0.27 -27.29 -12.44
CA ALA A 100 0.35 -28.40 -11.71
C ALA A 100 -0.51 -29.69 -11.62
N GLY A 101 -1.28 -29.98 -12.68
CA GLY A 101 -2.16 -31.16 -12.74
C GLY A 101 -3.49 -31.03 -11.99
N ALA A 102 -3.79 -29.89 -11.38
CA ALA A 102 -5.06 -29.59 -10.72
C ALA A 102 -5.88 -28.56 -11.49
N ALA A 103 -7.21 -28.62 -11.37
CA ALA A 103 -8.12 -27.67 -12.00
C ALA A 103 -7.99 -26.28 -11.38
N LEU A 104 -8.10 -25.26 -12.22
CA LEU A 104 -8.29 -23.86 -11.85
C LEU A 104 -9.77 -23.50 -12.02
N VAL A 105 -10.27 -22.69 -11.09
CA VAL A 105 -11.63 -22.17 -11.11
C VAL A 105 -11.60 -20.64 -11.11
N PRO A 106 -12.56 -19.97 -11.77
CA PRO A 106 -12.68 -18.53 -11.72
C PRO A 106 -13.11 -18.08 -10.32
N LEU A 107 -12.46 -17.02 -9.85
CA LEU A 107 -12.74 -16.33 -8.60
C LEU A 107 -13.01 -14.87 -8.93
N ALA A 108 -14.28 -14.46 -8.82
CA ALA A 108 -14.69 -13.10 -9.14
C ALA A 108 -14.00 -12.10 -8.20
N LEU A 109 -13.46 -11.01 -8.77
CA LEU A 109 -12.78 -9.97 -7.99
C LEU A 109 -13.73 -9.25 -7.01
N GLU A 110 -15.00 -9.14 -7.37
CA GLU A 110 -16.04 -8.54 -6.52
C GLU A 110 -16.38 -9.38 -5.26
N ASP A 111 -16.18 -10.70 -5.32
CA ASP A 111 -16.49 -11.64 -4.23
C ASP A 111 -15.33 -11.80 -3.23
N PHE A 112 -14.19 -11.13 -3.42
CA PHE A 112 -12.96 -11.41 -2.67
C PHE A 112 -13.07 -11.12 -1.16
N ASN A 113 -13.96 -10.19 -0.79
CA ASN A 113 -14.25 -9.89 0.61
C ASN A 113 -15.02 -11.01 1.33
N GLU A 114 -15.66 -11.90 0.58
CA GLU A 114 -16.46 -13.02 1.10
C GLU A 114 -15.77 -14.38 0.96
N ARG A 115 -14.74 -14.47 0.11
CA ARG A 115 -14.01 -15.71 -0.19
C ARG A 115 -12.55 -15.63 0.23
N SER A 116 -12.16 -16.47 1.18
CA SER A 116 -10.80 -16.46 1.74
C SER A 116 -9.78 -17.13 0.83
N LEU A 117 -8.61 -16.50 0.67
CA LEU A 117 -7.40 -17.17 0.22
C LEU A 117 -6.70 -17.88 1.39
N THR A 118 -5.98 -18.95 1.07
CA THR A 118 -5.08 -19.63 2.00
C THR A 118 -3.62 -19.49 1.55
N PRO A 119 -2.69 -19.22 2.48
CA PRO A 119 -2.92 -18.90 3.89
C PRO A 119 -3.60 -17.53 4.08
N ALA A 120 -4.23 -17.30 5.24
CA ALA A 120 -5.00 -16.08 5.50
C ALA A 120 -4.20 -14.77 5.28
N ALA A 121 -2.89 -14.78 5.53
CA ALA A 121 -2.00 -13.66 5.25
C ALA A 121 -1.95 -13.29 3.75
N VAL A 122 -2.02 -14.28 2.85
CA VAL A 122 -2.16 -14.01 1.40
C VAL A 122 -3.46 -13.30 1.13
N SER A 123 -4.57 -13.70 1.75
CA SER A 123 -5.87 -13.03 1.57
C SER A 123 -5.79 -11.56 1.93
N VAL A 124 -5.15 -11.22 3.06
CA VAL A 124 -4.96 -9.83 3.50
C VAL A 124 -4.11 -9.04 2.50
N ALA A 125 -3.01 -9.62 2.02
CA ALA A 125 -2.14 -8.95 1.06
C ALA A 125 -2.83 -8.72 -0.30
N VAL A 126 -3.61 -9.69 -0.78
CA VAL A 126 -4.34 -9.59 -2.05
C VAL A 126 -5.48 -8.58 -1.96
N VAL A 127 -6.29 -8.60 -0.90
CA VAL A 127 -7.37 -7.60 -0.72
C VAL A 127 -6.80 -6.19 -0.74
N ARG A 128 -5.70 -5.95 -0.03
CA ARG A 128 -5.04 -4.64 -0.03
C ARG A 128 -4.59 -4.24 -1.43
N TRP A 129 -3.90 -5.14 -2.14
CA TRP A 129 -3.47 -4.89 -3.52
C TRP A 129 -4.63 -4.53 -4.44
N LEU A 130 -5.78 -5.21 -4.33
CA LEU A 130 -6.96 -4.91 -5.14
C LEU A 130 -7.62 -3.57 -4.77
N GLU A 131 -7.45 -3.09 -3.54
CA GLU A 131 -8.02 -1.83 -3.08
C GLU A 131 -7.18 -0.60 -3.48
N ASP A 132 -5.86 -0.68 -3.39
CA ASP A 132 -4.97 0.49 -3.53
C ASP A 132 -3.70 0.26 -4.37
N HIS A 133 -3.50 -0.95 -4.90
CA HIS A 133 -2.29 -1.39 -5.62
C HIS A 133 -1.00 -1.20 -4.80
N TRP A 134 -1.08 -1.32 -3.48
CA TRP A 134 0.07 -1.16 -2.60
C TRP A 134 0.72 -2.50 -2.22
N PRO A 135 2.03 -2.70 -2.47
CA PRO A 135 2.70 -3.92 -2.04
C PRO A 135 2.84 -4.04 -0.52
N VAL A 136 2.57 -5.22 0.03
CA VAL A 136 2.59 -5.44 1.49
C VAL A 136 3.64 -6.48 1.89
N TRP A 137 4.40 -6.20 2.95
CA TRP A 137 5.13 -7.22 3.72
C TRP A 137 4.34 -7.59 4.98
N GLN A 138 4.00 -8.86 5.14
CA GLN A 138 3.36 -9.37 6.35
C GLN A 138 4.25 -10.42 7.03
N GLY A 139 5.06 -10.00 7.99
CA GLY A 139 5.93 -10.88 8.77
C GLY A 139 5.18 -11.68 9.84
N LEU A 140 5.82 -12.71 10.40
CA LEU A 140 5.30 -13.41 11.58
C LEU A 140 5.37 -12.50 12.82
N PRO A 141 4.38 -12.53 13.72
CA PRO A 141 4.42 -11.75 14.96
C PRO A 141 5.60 -12.19 15.83
N VAL A 142 6.50 -11.25 16.15
CA VAL A 142 7.68 -11.47 16.99
C VAL A 142 7.28 -11.38 18.46
N HIS A 143 7.67 -12.35 19.29
CA HIS A 143 7.71 -12.23 20.75
C HIS A 143 9.19 -12.10 21.21
N GLU A 144 9.46 -11.10 22.06
CA GLU A 144 10.73 -10.49 22.60
C GLU A 144 11.86 -11.46 23.12
N PRO A 145 13.07 -11.03 23.64
CA PRO A 145 13.59 -9.68 24.00
C PRO A 145 15.09 -9.25 23.76
N ASP A 146 16.08 -9.98 23.21
CA ASP A 146 17.52 -9.56 23.36
C ASP A 146 18.46 -9.43 22.14
N ALA A 147 19.48 -8.55 22.33
CA ALA A 147 20.19 -7.67 21.40
C ALA A 147 21.21 -8.25 20.37
N TRP A 148 21.31 -9.57 20.19
CA TRP A 148 22.24 -10.18 19.22
C TRP A 148 21.67 -10.28 17.78
N TRP A 149 20.39 -9.93 17.60
CA TRP A 149 19.74 -9.79 16.28
C TRP A 149 20.30 -8.62 15.45
N ASN A 150 20.92 -7.67 16.15
CA ASN A 150 21.39 -6.39 15.62
C ASN A 150 22.61 -6.50 14.69
N HIS A 151 23.19 -7.69 14.45
CA HIS A 151 24.33 -7.83 13.53
C HIS A 151 24.25 -9.04 12.54
N LEU A 152 23.08 -9.28 11.91
CA LEU A 152 22.93 -10.01 10.62
C LEU A 152 22.16 -9.20 9.52
N SER A 153 22.27 -7.89 9.38
CA SER A 153 23.54 -7.26 8.99
C SER A 153 24.25 -7.89 7.79
N GLN A 154 23.66 -8.82 7.05
CA GLN A 154 24.29 -9.34 5.82
C GLN A 154 23.41 -9.22 4.58
N SER A 155 22.11 -8.91 4.70
CA SER A 155 21.26 -8.53 3.55
C SER A 155 21.06 -7.02 3.39
N VAL A 156 22.07 -6.28 3.84
CA VAL A 156 22.71 -5.19 3.08
C VAL A 156 22.93 -5.55 1.59
N HIS A 157 22.81 -6.83 1.21
CA HIS A 157 22.63 -7.27 -0.18
C HIS A 157 21.26 -7.01 -0.83
N VAL A 158 20.18 -6.71 -0.10
CA VAL A 158 18.91 -6.19 -0.66
C VAL A 158 18.88 -4.66 -0.67
N LEU A 159 19.86 -3.98 -0.06
CA LEU A 159 20.16 -2.58 -0.39
C LEU A 159 20.33 -2.37 -1.92
N ARG A 160 20.64 -3.44 -2.67
CA ARG A 160 20.69 -3.46 -4.14
C ARG A 160 19.34 -3.68 -4.84
N ALA A 161 18.34 -4.30 -4.21
CA ALA A 161 16.96 -4.32 -4.72
C ALA A 161 16.28 -2.95 -4.53
N GLN A 162 16.63 -2.24 -3.45
CA GLN A 162 16.25 -0.85 -3.17
C GLN A 162 16.70 0.16 -4.26
N LEU A 163 17.62 -0.21 -5.16
CA LEU A 163 18.02 0.60 -6.31
C LEU A 163 17.28 0.20 -7.61
N HIS A 164 16.78 -1.04 -7.67
CA HIS A 164 16.32 -1.65 -8.91
C HIS A 164 14.82 -1.55 -9.17
N ALA A 165 14.08 -0.86 -8.33
CA ALA A 165 12.90 -0.17 -8.83
C ALA A 165 12.61 1.08 -7.99
N ARG A 166 13.58 2.00 -7.94
CA ARG A 166 13.35 3.43 -7.68
C ARG A 166 12.46 4.11 -8.74
N ARG A 167 11.50 3.37 -9.30
CA ARG A 167 10.47 3.81 -10.23
C ARG A 167 9.38 4.58 -9.47
N HIS A 168 8.96 4.08 -8.31
CA HIS A 168 8.04 4.80 -7.43
C HIS A 168 8.66 5.95 -6.64
N GLU A 169 10.00 6.03 -6.55
CA GLU A 169 10.68 7.22 -6.02
C GLU A 169 10.49 8.47 -6.92
N LEU A 170 9.94 8.30 -8.13
CA LEU A 170 9.37 9.37 -8.98
C LEU A 170 7.83 9.48 -8.87
N ASP A 171 7.15 8.47 -8.29
CA ASP A 171 5.69 8.29 -8.32
C ASP A 171 4.96 8.60 -6.99
N ASP A 172 5.57 9.30 -6.02
CA ASP A 172 4.76 9.93 -4.97
C ASP A 172 5.26 11.24 -4.35
N ALA A 173 6.15 11.94 -5.06
CA ALA A 173 6.31 13.38 -4.85
C ALA A 173 4.95 14.10 -4.94
N ALA A 174 4.07 13.65 -5.82
CA ALA A 174 2.69 14.13 -5.93
C ALA A 174 1.88 13.99 -4.62
N PHE A 175 1.94 12.85 -3.93
CA PHE A 175 1.23 12.68 -2.64
C PHE A 175 1.86 13.49 -1.53
N ARG A 176 3.19 13.51 -1.45
CA ARG A 176 3.90 14.36 -0.50
C ARG A 176 3.52 15.83 -0.69
N ASP A 177 3.64 16.32 -1.91
CA ASP A 177 3.36 17.72 -2.26
C ASP A 177 1.87 18.02 -2.01
N ALA A 178 0.95 17.11 -2.33
CA ALA A 178 -0.48 17.22 -2.00
C ALA A 178 -0.76 17.26 -0.48
N ALA A 179 -0.12 16.38 0.30
CA ALA A 179 -0.29 16.28 1.74
C ALA A 179 0.29 17.51 2.47
N VAL A 180 1.43 18.02 2.01
CA VAL A 180 2.01 19.25 2.55
C VAL A 180 1.18 20.47 2.14
N ALA A 181 0.69 20.51 0.90
CA ALA A 181 -0.15 21.58 0.37
C ALA A 181 -1.49 21.72 1.11
N ILE A 182 -2.19 20.60 1.41
CA ILE A 182 -3.44 20.67 2.17
C ILE A 182 -3.23 21.14 3.61
N CYS A 183 -2.15 20.71 4.26
CA CYS A 183 -1.83 21.19 5.61
C CYS A 183 -1.51 22.69 5.62
N ALA A 184 -0.78 23.19 4.61
CA ALA A 184 -0.49 24.61 4.46
C ALA A 184 -1.76 25.44 4.17
N LEU A 185 -2.68 24.91 3.37
CA LEU A 185 -3.97 25.55 3.10
C LEU A 185 -4.86 25.63 4.34
N VAL A 186 -4.89 24.56 5.14
CA VAL A 186 -5.68 24.52 6.39
C VAL A 186 -5.08 25.48 7.41
N ALA A 187 -3.77 25.43 7.64
CA ALA A 187 -3.08 26.33 8.58
C ALA A 187 -3.14 27.82 8.17
N ALA A 188 -3.41 28.11 6.89
CA ALA A 188 -3.56 29.48 6.40
C ALA A 188 -5.03 29.90 6.22
N ALA A 189 -6.00 29.07 6.61
CA ALA A 189 -7.41 29.25 6.26
C ALA A 189 -8.03 30.54 6.85
N ASP A 190 -7.56 30.95 8.03
CA ASP A 190 -7.97 32.18 8.71
C ASP A 190 -7.11 33.42 8.34
N GLY A 191 -6.06 33.21 7.53
CA GLY A 191 -5.10 34.23 7.10
C GLY A 191 -3.87 34.41 8.00
N THR A 192 -3.75 33.67 9.11
CA THR A 192 -2.61 33.75 10.04
C THR A 192 -2.18 32.39 10.55
N ILE A 193 -0.95 31.98 10.21
CA ILE A 193 -0.38 30.72 10.71
C ILE A 193 0.22 30.93 12.09
N ASP A 194 -0.26 30.17 13.07
CA ASP A 194 0.24 30.23 14.44
C ASP A 194 1.37 29.21 14.70
N ALA A 195 1.95 29.27 15.90
CA ALA A 195 3.03 28.36 16.28
C ALA A 195 2.53 26.90 16.50
N ARG A 196 1.26 26.72 16.89
CA ARG A 196 0.67 25.41 17.19
C ARG A 196 0.39 24.61 15.92
N GLU A 197 -0.05 25.27 14.86
CA GLU A 197 -0.27 24.63 13.56
C GLU A 197 1.05 24.16 12.94
N ARG A 198 2.11 24.96 13.10
CA ARG A 198 3.48 24.56 12.73
C ARG A 198 3.98 23.38 13.54
N ASP A 199 3.76 23.39 14.86
CA ASP A 199 4.13 22.28 15.73
C ASP A 199 3.33 21.00 15.39
N ALA A 200 2.04 21.15 15.04
CA ALA A 200 1.19 20.06 14.58
C ALA A 200 1.70 19.47 13.25
N MET A 201 2.16 20.31 12.32
CA MET A 201 2.81 19.86 11.09
C MET A 201 4.12 19.09 11.39
N ALA A 202 4.99 19.64 12.23
CA ALA A 202 6.21 18.96 12.64
C ALA A 202 5.91 17.61 13.34
N HIS A 203 4.82 17.54 14.10
CA HIS A 203 4.34 16.31 14.72
C HIS A 203 3.85 15.29 13.69
N ILE A 204 3.03 15.69 12.70
CA ILE A 204 2.58 14.79 11.62
C ILE A 204 3.78 14.24 10.84
N VAL A 205 4.73 15.11 10.48
CA VAL A 205 5.96 14.75 9.76
C VAL A 205 6.78 13.68 10.51
N THR A 206 6.78 13.72 11.85
CA THR A 206 7.59 12.81 12.68
C THR A 206 6.84 11.55 13.12
N THR A 207 5.51 11.55 13.07
CA THR A 207 4.68 10.45 13.61
C THR A 207 3.90 9.68 12.55
N ASP A 208 3.63 10.27 11.39
CA ASP A 208 2.90 9.61 10.33
C ASP A 208 3.78 8.65 9.53
N ARG A 209 3.31 7.40 9.40
CA ARG A 209 4.07 6.33 8.73
C ARG A 209 4.23 6.57 7.23
N THR A 210 3.31 7.29 6.59
CA THR A 210 3.33 7.54 5.15
C THR A 210 4.23 8.72 4.80
N LEU A 211 4.21 9.80 5.60
CA LEU A 211 5.12 10.94 5.42
C LEU A 211 6.53 10.69 5.97
N SER A 212 6.70 9.74 6.91
CA SER A 212 8.03 9.34 7.43
C SER A 212 8.98 8.76 6.37
N ALA A 213 8.46 8.42 5.18
CA ALA A 213 9.25 8.01 4.02
C ALA A 213 10.03 9.18 3.38
N PHE A 214 9.69 10.42 3.69
CA PHE A 214 10.37 11.62 3.20
C PHE A 214 11.23 12.29 4.28
N PRO A 215 12.34 12.96 3.91
CA PRO A 215 13.17 13.70 4.87
C PRO A 215 12.34 14.79 5.58
N PRO A 216 12.32 14.84 6.93
CA PRO A 216 11.53 15.83 7.67
C PRO A 216 11.81 17.29 7.30
N ASN A 217 13.09 17.61 7.03
CA ASN A 217 13.51 18.94 6.59
C ASN A 217 12.96 19.32 5.21
N GLU A 218 12.78 18.34 4.31
CA GLU A 218 12.17 18.57 2.99
C GLU A 218 10.68 18.89 3.12
N LEU A 219 9.96 18.19 4.01
CA LEU A 219 8.55 18.44 4.29
C LEU A 219 8.33 19.83 4.91
N VAL A 220 9.19 20.23 5.86
CA VAL A 220 9.15 21.56 6.46
C VAL A 220 9.44 22.65 5.43
N HIS A 221 10.45 22.46 4.57
CA HIS A 221 10.74 23.42 3.50
C HIS A 221 9.60 23.57 2.49
N LEU A 222 8.95 22.47 2.10
CA LEU A 222 7.79 22.50 1.20
C LEU A 222 6.60 23.22 1.87
N PHE A 223 6.37 22.97 3.16
CA PHE A 223 5.33 23.64 3.91
C PHE A 223 5.57 25.15 3.96
N ASP A 224 6.77 25.58 4.35
CA ASP A 224 7.15 26.99 4.41
C ASP A 224 7.04 27.66 3.03
N ALA A 225 7.40 26.96 1.95
CA ALA A 225 7.24 27.47 0.59
C ALA A 225 5.77 27.70 0.20
N HIS A 226 4.85 26.79 0.56
CA HIS A 226 3.42 26.98 0.35
C HIS A 226 2.86 28.13 1.19
N VAL A 227 3.30 28.24 2.44
CA VAL A 227 2.93 29.33 3.36
C VAL A 227 3.38 30.68 2.82
N ASP A 228 4.62 30.79 2.35
CA ASP A 228 5.15 32.04 1.80
C ASP A 228 4.46 32.42 0.50
N ALA A 229 4.11 31.45 -0.35
CA ALA A 229 3.30 31.68 -1.54
C ALA A 229 1.89 32.22 -1.19
N LEU A 230 1.24 31.64 -0.17
CA LEU A 230 -0.06 32.09 0.32
C LEU A 230 -0.01 33.51 0.93
N ARG A 231 1.09 33.87 1.59
CA ARG A 231 1.31 35.23 2.12
C ARG A 231 1.56 36.26 1.02
N ALA A 232 2.31 35.88 -0.01
CA ALA A 232 2.66 36.78 -1.10
C ALA A 232 1.47 37.07 -2.03
N ASP A 233 0.69 36.05 -2.36
CA ASP A 233 -0.54 36.14 -3.14
C ASP A 233 -1.51 35.04 -2.69
N ALA A 234 -2.49 35.41 -1.86
CA ALA A 234 -3.43 34.45 -1.30
C ALA A 234 -4.22 33.70 -2.39
N ALA A 235 -4.58 34.37 -3.48
CA ALA A 235 -5.35 33.75 -4.57
C ALA A 235 -4.46 32.81 -5.39
N GLY A 236 -3.27 33.27 -5.79
CA GLY A 236 -2.30 32.48 -6.56
C GLY A 236 -1.71 31.30 -5.78
N GLY A 237 -1.36 31.52 -4.51
CA GLY A 237 -0.87 30.48 -3.60
C GLY A 237 -1.91 29.40 -3.34
N ARG A 238 -3.18 29.78 -3.14
CA ARG A 238 -4.28 28.82 -3.00
C ARG A 238 -4.45 27.98 -4.26
N ALA A 239 -4.47 28.62 -5.42
CA ALA A 239 -4.56 27.90 -6.70
C ALA A 239 -3.35 26.98 -6.96
N ALA A 240 -2.16 27.31 -6.48
CA ALA A 240 -1.00 26.44 -6.55
C ALA A 240 -1.14 25.21 -5.64
N ALA A 241 -1.53 25.40 -4.38
CA ALA A 241 -1.72 24.30 -3.44
C ALA A 241 -2.85 23.33 -3.87
N LEU A 242 -3.97 23.85 -4.39
CA LEU A 242 -5.05 23.01 -4.92
C LEU A 242 -4.62 22.20 -6.15
N ARG A 243 -3.71 22.73 -6.98
CA ARG A 243 -3.13 21.97 -8.11
C ARG A 243 -2.28 20.80 -7.63
N GLU A 244 -1.54 20.96 -6.55
CA GLU A 244 -0.78 19.87 -5.93
C GLU A 244 -1.72 18.78 -5.40
N ILE A 245 -2.77 19.18 -4.66
CA ILE A 245 -3.80 18.26 -4.16
C ILE A 245 -4.45 17.47 -5.30
N ALA A 246 -4.76 18.13 -6.42
CA ALA A 246 -5.38 17.47 -7.57
C ALA A 246 -4.52 16.34 -8.18
N LYS A 247 -3.20 16.31 -7.94
CA LYS A 247 -2.30 15.27 -8.50
C LYS A 247 -2.58 13.87 -7.94
N VAL A 248 -3.20 13.76 -6.76
CA VAL A 248 -3.57 12.46 -6.18
C VAL A 248 -5.00 12.03 -6.54
N ARG A 249 -5.70 12.82 -7.36
CA ARG A 249 -7.04 12.48 -7.84
C ARG A 249 -7.00 11.16 -8.62
N GLY A 250 -7.98 10.29 -8.35
CA GLY A 250 -8.06 8.95 -8.97
C GLY A 250 -7.42 7.85 -8.14
N ASN A 251 -6.53 8.17 -7.20
CA ASN A 251 -6.09 7.22 -6.17
C ASN A 251 -6.87 7.46 -4.87
N ARG A 252 -7.90 6.64 -4.62
CA ARG A 252 -8.86 6.83 -3.52
C ARG A 252 -8.19 6.78 -2.15
N ALA A 253 -7.18 5.90 -1.97
CA ALA A 253 -6.44 5.78 -0.72
C ALA A 253 -5.61 7.04 -0.45
N ARG A 254 -4.83 7.50 -1.44
CA ARG A 254 -4.00 8.73 -1.34
C ARG A 254 -4.86 9.96 -1.12
N ALA A 255 -5.93 10.13 -1.90
CA ALA A 255 -6.87 11.23 -1.78
C ALA A 255 -7.49 11.29 -0.36
N ARG A 256 -7.87 10.14 0.21
CA ARG A 256 -8.42 10.06 1.57
C ARG A 256 -7.38 10.44 2.63
N SER A 257 -6.14 9.97 2.49
CA SER A 257 -5.06 10.30 3.43
C SER A 257 -4.70 11.79 3.40
N VAL A 258 -4.64 12.41 2.21
CA VAL A 258 -4.43 13.88 2.08
C VAL A 258 -5.51 14.65 2.85
N VAL A 259 -6.78 14.30 2.66
CA VAL A 259 -7.89 14.93 3.38
C VAL A 259 -7.81 14.70 4.90
N GLN A 260 -7.39 13.52 5.32
CA GLN A 260 -7.20 13.20 6.75
C GLN A 260 -6.09 14.04 7.39
N PHE A 261 -4.99 14.30 6.69
CA PHE A 261 -3.93 15.19 7.21
C PHE A 261 -4.43 16.62 7.42
N GLY A 262 -5.17 17.16 6.45
CA GLY A 262 -5.80 18.47 6.60
C GLY A 262 -6.72 18.53 7.82
N ALA A 263 -7.52 17.48 8.06
CA ALA A 263 -8.42 17.41 9.22
C ALA A 263 -7.69 17.24 10.57
N VAL A 264 -6.48 16.67 10.60
CA VAL A 264 -5.68 16.55 11.83
C VAL A 264 -5.06 17.90 12.19
N ILE A 265 -4.51 18.63 11.22
CA ILE A 265 -3.97 19.98 11.43
C ILE A 265 -5.05 20.93 11.94
N GLY A 266 -6.22 20.92 11.30
CA GLY A 266 -7.36 21.75 11.73
C GLY A 266 -8.01 21.30 13.05
N ARG A 267 -7.50 20.26 13.72
CA ARG A 267 -7.95 19.89 15.08
C ARG A 267 -6.87 20.11 16.12
N SER A 268 -5.76 20.75 15.76
CA SER A 268 -4.59 20.90 16.63
C SER A 268 -4.88 21.66 17.93
N ASP A 269 -5.89 22.53 17.96
CA ASP A 269 -6.32 23.29 19.14
C ASP A 269 -7.61 22.74 19.81
N GLY A 270 -8.19 21.67 19.26
CA GLY A 270 -9.42 21.04 19.75
C GLY A 270 -10.72 21.51 19.08
N THR A 271 -10.69 22.53 18.23
CA THR A 271 -11.85 23.04 17.47
C THR A 271 -11.54 23.04 15.98
N PHE A 272 -12.45 22.47 15.18
CA PHE A 272 -12.32 22.51 13.72
C PHE A 272 -13.19 23.64 13.19
N ASP A 273 -12.56 24.73 12.77
CA ASP A 273 -13.23 25.99 12.46
C ASP A 273 -13.91 25.98 11.08
N PRO A 274 -14.91 26.86 10.83
CA PRO A 274 -15.62 26.89 9.55
C PRO A 274 -14.71 27.15 8.34
N ALA A 275 -13.65 27.93 8.49
CA ALA A 275 -12.70 28.24 7.42
C ALA A 275 -11.88 27.00 7.03
N GLU A 276 -11.39 26.24 8.01
CA GLU A 276 -10.64 25.00 7.81
C GLU A 276 -11.52 23.90 7.20
N ARG A 277 -12.77 23.79 7.66
CA ARG A 277 -13.78 22.90 7.06
C ARG A 277 -14.03 23.20 5.60
N ALA A 278 -14.11 24.48 5.24
CA ALA A 278 -14.33 24.89 3.86
C ALA A 278 -13.16 24.48 2.96
N VAL A 279 -11.91 24.60 3.44
CA VAL A 279 -10.71 24.13 2.74
C VAL A 279 -10.73 22.62 2.55
N VAL A 280 -11.05 21.86 3.61
CA VAL A 280 -11.12 20.40 3.52
C VAL A 280 -12.25 19.96 2.59
N GLN A 281 -13.42 20.60 2.64
CA GLN A 281 -14.52 20.29 1.72
C GLN A 281 -14.14 20.57 0.27
N GLU A 282 -13.48 21.69 -0.02
CA GLU A 282 -13.02 22.02 -1.37
C GLU A 282 -12.00 20.98 -1.88
N ALA A 283 -11.09 20.51 -1.02
CA ALA A 283 -10.15 19.44 -1.37
C ALA A 283 -10.88 18.12 -1.66
N MET A 284 -11.92 17.77 -0.89
CA MET A 284 -12.75 16.59 -1.14
C MET A 284 -13.48 16.68 -2.49
N ASP A 285 -14.03 17.84 -2.82
CA ASP A 285 -14.73 18.07 -4.09
C ASP A 285 -13.79 17.90 -5.29
N ILE A 286 -12.57 18.45 -5.20
CA ILE A 286 -11.51 18.30 -6.23
C ILE A 286 -11.11 16.84 -6.41
N LEU A 287 -11.02 16.10 -5.30
CA LEU A 287 -10.61 14.70 -5.28
C LEU A 287 -11.74 13.73 -5.63
N GLY A 288 -13.00 14.19 -5.68
CA GLY A 288 -14.18 13.36 -5.92
C GLY A 288 -14.52 12.43 -4.76
N LEU A 289 -14.24 12.86 -3.52
CA LEU A 289 -14.49 12.09 -2.31
C LEU A 289 -15.82 12.48 -1.66
N ASP A 290 -16.57 11.49 -1.18
CA ASP A 290 -17.81 11.71 -0.44
C ASP A 290 -17.53 12.01 1.05
N PRO A 291 -18.15 13.02 1.68
CA PRO A 291 -18.01 13.34 3.11
C PRO A 291 -18.22 12.15 4.06
N SER A 292 -19.11 11.22 3.72
CA SER A 292 -19.39 10.01 4.49
C SER A 292 -18.24 9.01 4.47
N SER A 293 -17.31 9.11 3.52
CA SER A 293 -16.15 8.22 3.41
C SER A 293 -15.07 8.47 4.47
N LEU A 294 -15.14 9.58 5.21
CA LEU A 294 -14.18 9.92 6.29
C LEU A 294 -14.58 9.37 7.67
N ALA A 295 -15.71 8.68 7.82
CA ALA A 295 -16.10 8.05 9.07
C ALA A 295 -15.17 6.87 9.41
N VAL A 296 -14.25 7.09 10.35
CA VAL A 296 -13.34 6.08 10.89
C VAL A 296 -14.15 4.95 11.57
N GLN A 297 -13.72 3.70 11.33
CA GLN A 297 -14.17 2.48 11.98
C GLN A 297 -14.36 2.66 13.49
N ARG A 298 -15.59 2.44 13.98
CA ARG A 298 -15.77 2.05 15.37
C ARG A 298 -15.19 0.65 15.53
N VAL A 299 -14.03 0.55 16.17
CA VAL A 299 -13.59 -0.71 16.77
C VAL A 299 -14.70 -1.14 17.74
N ARG A 300 -15.39 -2.23 17.42
CA ARG A 300 -16.31 -2.85 18.37
C ARG A 300 -15.47 -3.53 19.44
N SER A 301 -15.39 -2.92 20.62
CA SER A 301 -14.93 -3.60 21.83
C SER A 301 -15.96 -4.67 22.19
N THR A 302 -15.74 -5.92 21.78
CA THR A 302 -16.44 -7.06 22.37
C THR A 302 -15.79 -7.38 23.71
N HIS A 303 -16.36 -6.85 24.79
CA HIS A 303 -16.21 -7.45 26.12
C HIS A 303 -17.23 -8.60 26.22
N GLY A 304 -16.74 -9.81 26.39
CA GLY A 304 -17.47 -10.99 26.82
C GLY A 304 -16.64 -11.69 27.88
#